data_AF-A0A2K3JTB1-F1
#
_entry.id   AF-A0A2K3JTB1-F1
#
_cell.length_a   1.000
_cell.length_b   1.000
_cell.length_c   1.000
_cell.angle_alpha   90.00
_cell.angle_beta   90.00
_cell.angle_gamma   90.00
#
_symmetry.space_group_name_H-M   'P 1'
#
loop_
_entity.id
_entity.type
_entity.pdbx_description
1 polymer ?
#
loop_
_entity_poly.entity_id
_entity_poly.type
_entity_poly.pdbx_seq_one_letter_code
_entity_poly.pdbx_strand_id
1 'polypeptide(L)'
;MKFGNAAYNSMDNGLLSFDHATVADASTALSRAVCIATRYSAVRRQFGSQKGGPETQVIDYKTQQARLFPLLASAYAFRFVSVWLKWLYTNVTQKLQANDFSTLPEAHACIAGLKSLTTSVTA
;
A
#
# COMPACT_ATOMS: atom_id res chain seq x y z
N MET A 1 -5.57 -6.67 29.28
CA MET A 1 -4.65 -7.46 28.43
C MET A 1 -3.27 -7.42 29.06
N LYS A 2 -2.70 -8.57 29.44
CA LYS A 2 -1.42 -8.64 30.15
C LYS A 2 -0.26 -8.78 29.15
N PHE A 3 0.36 -7.66 28.75
CA PHE A 3 1.52 -7.59 27.84
C PHE A 3 2.87 -7.94 28.53
N GLY A 4 2.89 -8.86 29.49
CA GLY A 4 4.01 -8.99 30.43
C GLY A 4 4.88 -10.25 30.33
N ASN A 5 4.70 -11.12 29.33
CA ASN A 5 5.42 -12.40 29.25
C ASN A 5 6.32 -12.46 28.01
N ALA A 6 7.54 -12.99 28.15
CA ALA A 6 8.53 -13.07 27.06
C ALA A 6 8.00 -13.83 25.81
N ALA A 7 7.12 -14.82 26.01
CA ALA A 7 6.45 -15.54 24.93
C ALA A 7 5.43 -14.68 24.17
N TYR A 8 4.72 -13.78 24.86
CA TYR A 8 3.79 -12.83 24.23
C TYR A 8 4.55 -11.81 23.37
N ASN A 9 5.70 -11.33 23.83
CA ASN A 9 6.53 -10.39 23.08
C ASN A 9 7.10 -11.01 21.79
N SER A 10 7.42 -12.31 21.80
CA SER A 10 7.85 -13.04 20.61
C SER A 10 6.73 -13.15 19.57
N MET A 11 5.50 -13.47 20.02
CA MET A 11 4.34 -13.62 19.13
C MET A 11 3.84 -12.28 18.58
N ASP A 12 3.79 -11.23 19.41
CA ASP A 12 3.36 -9.88 18.98
C ASP A 12 4.37 -9.26 18.00
N ASN A 13 5.67 -9.44 18.23
CA ASN A 13 6.70 -8.96 17.31
C ASN A 13 6.69 -9.73 15.99
N GLY A 14 6.38 -11.04 16.04
CA GLY A 14 6.10 -11.85 14.85
C GLY A 14 4.94 -11.29 14.05
N LEU A 15 3.77 -11.09 14.68
CA LEU A 15 2.58 -10.54 14.02
C LEU A 15 2.84 -9.17 13.39
N LEU A 16 3.49 -8.25 14.12
CA LEU A 16 3.87 -6.93 13.61
C LEU A 16 4.78 -7.00 12.38
N SER A 17 5.72 -7.96 12.37
CA SER A 17 6.61 -8.16 11.22
C SER A 17 5.86 -8.67 9.98
N PHE A 18 4.90 -9.58 10.15
CA PHE A 18 4.08 -10.10 9.06
C PHE A 18 3.13 -9.03 8.50
N ASP A 19 2.50 -8.25 9.38
CA ASP A 19 1.54 -7.23 8.97
C ASP A 19 2.23 -6.08 8.24
N HIS A 20 3.41 -5.65 8.69
CA HIS A 20 4.22 -4.67 7.99
C HIS A 20 4.60 -5.13 6.57
N ALA A 21 5.05 -6.39 6.44
CA ALA A 21 5.45 -6.95 5.15
C ALA A 21 4.27 -6.99 4.15
N THR A 22 3.07 -7.37 4.63
CA THR A 22 1.86 -7.44 3.79
C THR A 22 1.51 -6.09 3.16
N VAL A 23 1.67 -4.98 3.90
CA VAL A 23 1.42 -3.62 3.38
C VAL A 23 2.42 -3.26 2.28
N ALA A 24 3.68 -3.65 2.43
CA ALA A 24 4.72 -3.42 1.41
C ALA A 24 4.46 -4.23 0.13
N ASP A 25 3.99 -5.46 0.28
CA ASP A 25 3.62 -6.33 -0.84
C ASP A 25 2.43 -5.78 -1.62
N ALA A 26 1.39 -5.30 -0.92
CA ALA A 26 0.23 -4.64 -1.54
C ALA A 26 0.65 -3.41 -2.37
N SER A 27 1.52 -2.56 -1.85
CA SER A 27 2.07 -1.40 -2.59
C SER A 27 2.78 -1.83 -3.88
N THR A 28 3.56 -2.91 -3.82
CA THR A 28 4.30 -3.45 -4.97
C THR A 28 3.36 -4.03 -6.01
N ALA A 29 2.35 -4.80 -5.59
CA ALA A 29 1.34 -5.37 -6.47
C ALA A 29 0.55 -4.28 -7.21
N LEU A 30 0.07 -3.26 -6.49
CA LEU A 30 -0.65 -2.13 -7.08
C LEU A 30 0.22 -1.37 -8.07
N SER A 31 1.48 -1.11 -7.72
CA SER A 31 2.44 -0.41 -8.59
C SER A 31 2.65 -1.16 -9.92
N ARG A 32 2.75 -2.48 -9.88
CA ARG A 32 2.88 -3.33 -11.09
C ARG A 32 1.63 -3.27 -11.95
N ALA A 33 0.45 -3.42 -11.34
CA ALA A 33 -0.83 -3.37 -12.04
C ALA A 33 -1.03 -2.01 -12.74
N VAL A 34 -0.82 -0.91 -12.01
CA VAL A 34 -0.93 0.45 -12.55
C VAL A 34 0.10 0.72 -13.65
N CYS A 35 1.33 0.21 -13.52
CA CYS A 35 2.35 0.34 -14.56
C CYS A 35 1.89 -0.31 -15.88
N ILE A 36 1.35 -1.53 -15.82
CA ILE A 36 0.83 -2.23 -17.01
C ILE A 36 -0.36 -1.46 -17.59
N ALA A 37 -1.33 -1.09 -16.75
CA ALA A 37 -2.53 -0.37 -17.18
C ALA A 37 -2.19 0.98 -17.83
N THR A 38 -1.22 1.72 -17.30
CA THR A 38 -0.77 3.01 -17.83
C THR A 38 -0.09 2.85 -19.18
N ARG A 39 0.87 1.92 -19.30
CA ARG A 39 1.56 1.65 -20.57
C ARG A 39 0.59 1.18 -21.65
N TYR A 40 -0.31 0.26 -21.29
CA TYR A 40 -1.32 -0.23 -22.21
C TYR A 40 -2.29 0.87 -22.63
N SER A 41 -2.77 1.70 -21.70
CA SER A 41 -3.69 2.80 -22.02
C SER A 41 -3.04 3.88 -22.90
N ALA A 42 -1.73 4.06 -22.81
CA ALA A 42 -0.97 4.96 -23.69
C ALA A 42 -0.79 4.38 -25.10
N VAL A 43 -0.61 3.07 -25.25
CA VAL A 43 -0.43 2.45 -26.59
C VAL A 43 -1.78 2.17 -27.27
N ARG A 44 -2.77 1.69 -26.50
CA ARG A 44 -4.08 1.33 -27.02
C ARG A 44 -4.80 2.57 -27.51
N ARG A 45 -5.22 2.51 -28.77
CA ARG A 45 -6.10 3.48 -29.41
C ARG A 45 -7.41 2.79 -29.73
N GLN A 46 -8.52 3.47 -29.50
CA GLN A 46 -9.85 2.93 -29.78
C GLN A 46 -10.85 4.07 -29.91
N PHE A 47 -11.82 3.90 -30.82
CA PHE A 47 -12.90 4.84 -31.11
C PHE A 47 -12.46 6.10 -31.84
N GLY A 48 -12.04 7.15 -31.11
CA GLY A 48 -12.05 8.53 -31.60
C GLY A 48 -11.15 8.76 -32.80
N SER A 49 -11.68 8.70 -34.02
CA SER A 49 -11.03 9.27 -35.19
C SER A 49 -11.56 10.69 -35.37
N GLN A 50 -10.75 11.70 -35.05
CA GLN A 50 -11.05 13.04 -35.54
C GLN A 50 -10.78 13.05 -37.04
N LYS A 51 -11.86 13.10 -37.85
CA LYS A 51 -11.81 13.42 -39.28
C LYS A 51 -10.80 12.58 -40.09
N GLY A 52 -10.79 11.26 -39.92
CA GLY A 52 -9.94 10.35 -40.71
C GLY A 52 -8.49 10.23 -40.21
N GLY A 53 -8.16 10.84 -39.07
CA GLY A 53 -6.88 10.66 -38.38
C GLY A 53 -6.81 9.36 -37.57
N PRO A 54 -5.62 9.01 -37.06
CA PRO A 54 -5.43 7.86 -36.18
C PRO A 54 -6.29 7.97 -34.93
N GLU A 55 -6.79 6.82 -34.45
CA GLU A 55 -7.66 6.75 -33.27
C GLU A 55 -6.99 7.39 -32.02
N THR A 56 -7.80 8.01 -31.16
CA THR A 56 -7.41 8.60 -29.87
C THR A 56 -6.91 7.52 -28.91
N GLN A 57 -5.86 7.83 -28.14
CA GLN A 57 -5.34 6.92 -27.11
C GLN A 57 -6.33 6.81 -25.96
N VAL A 58 -6.48 5.61 -25.40
CA VAL A 58 -7.48 5.36 -24.36
C VAL A 58 -7.20 6.17 -23.09
N ILE A 59 -5.93 6.49 -22.81
CA ILE A 59 -5.53 7.35 -21.69
C ILE A 59 -6.01 8.81 -21.79
N ASP A 60 -6.37 9.30 -22.98
CA ASP A 60 -6.83 10.68 -23.17
C ASP A 60 -8.28 10.88 -22.71
N TYR A 61 -9.05 9.80 -22.60
CA TYR A 61 -10.42 9.86 -22.11
C TYR A 61 -10.46 10.18 -20.61
N LYS A 62 -11.25 11.19 -20.25
CA LYS A 62 -11.45 11.59 -18.84
C LYS A 62 -11.98 10.46 -17.97
N THR A 63 -12.79 9.56 -18.52
CA THR A 63 -13.28 8.37 -17.82
C THR A 63 -12.15 7.40 -17.47
N GLN A 64 -11.18 7.21 -18.38
CA GLN A 64 -10.00 6.37 -18.12
C GLN A 64 -9.07 7.03 -17.11
N GLN A 65 -8.81 8.34 -17.26
CA GLN A 65 -8.00 9.11 -16.31
C GLN A 65 -8.58 9.07 -14.89
N ALA A 66 -9.90 9.24 -14.76
CA ALA A 66 -10.60 9.21 -13.47
C ALA A 66 -10.53 7.85 -12.78
N ARG A 67 -10.33 6.75 -13.53
CA ARG A 67 -10.12 5.41 -12.94
C ARG A 67 -8.66 5.12 -12.65
N LEU A 68 -7.76 5.48 -13.56
CA LEU A 68 -6.35 5.10 -13.50
C LEU A 68 -5.52 6.01 -12.59
N PHE A 69 -5.73 7.33 -12.63
CA PHE A 69 -4.90 8.29 -11.89
C PHE A 69 -5.06 8.20 -10.38
N PRO A 70 -6.27 7.96 -9.81
CA PRO A 70 -6.40 7.71 -8.38
C PRO A 70 -5.63 6.46 -7.94
N LEU A 71 -5.64 5.38 -8.72
CA LEU A 71 -4.88 4.17 -8.40
C LEU A 71 -3.37 4.41 -8.46
N LEU A 72 -2.90 5.23 -9.41
CA LEU A 72 -1.51 5.68 -9.47
C LEU A 72 -1.13 6.49 -8.22
N ALA A 73 -1.97 7.45 -7.83
CA ALA A 73 -1.74 8.23 -6.62
C ALA A 73 -1.71 7.34 -5.37
N SER A 74 -2.63 6.38 -5.25
CA SER A 74 -2.67 5.39 -4.17
C SER A 74 -1.41 4.53 -4.12
N ALA A 75 -0.85 4.12 -5.27
CA ALA A 75 0.39 3.36 -5.32
C ALA A 75 1.56 4.12 -4.68
N TYR A 76 1.70 5.42 -4.96
CA TYR A 76 2.70 6.28 -4.33
C TYR A 76 2.41 6.52 -2.84
N ALA A 77 1.14 6.76 -2.47
CA ALA A 77 0.75 6.93 -1.08
C ALA A 77 1.09 5.69 -0.25
N PHE A 78 0.76 4.48 -0.75
CA PHE A 78 1.08 3.22 -0.09
C PHE A 78 2.59 2.98 -0.03
N ARG A 79 3.36 3.44 -1.02
CA ARG A 79 4.81 3.37 -0.97
C ARG A 79 5.35 4.21 0.20
N PHE A 80 4.91 5.45 0.36
CA PHE A 80 5.35 6.29 1.49
C PHE A 80 4.91 5.73 2.83
N VAL A 81 3.66 5.26 2.93
CA VAL A 81 3.16 4.59 4.13
C VAL A 81 4.00 3.37 4.48
N SER A 82 4.38 2.53 3.52
CA SER A 82 5.21 1.34 3.77
C SER A 82 6.59 1.67 4.36
N VAL A 83 7.19 2.78 3.92
CA VAL A 83 8.48 3.28 4.44
C VAL A 83 8.31 3.80 5.86
N TRP A 84 7.26 4.60 6.10
CA TRP A 84 6.94 5.08 7.44
C TRP A 84 6.65 3.92 8.41
N LEU A 85 5.90 2.91 7.95
CA LEU A 85 5.57 1.73 8.74
C LEU A 85 6.83 0.93 9.12
N LYS A 86 7.85 0.90 8.24
CA LYS A 86 9.15 0.28 8.53
C LYS A 86 9.89 1.03 9.64
N TRP A 87 9.84 2.36 9.60
CA TRP A 87 10.40 3.20 10.66
C TRP A 87 9.66 2.99 11.98
N LEU A 88 8.32 2.97 11.97
CA LEU A 88 7.49 2.73 13.15
C LEU A 88 7.79 1.36 13.76
N TYR A 89 7.85 0.30 12.95
CA TYR A 89 8.23 -1.04 13.38
C TYR A 89 9.59 -1.03 14.08
N THR A 90 10.60 -0.42 13.47
CA THR A 90 11.95 -0.33 14.06
C THR A 90 11.94 0.41 15.40
N ASN A 91 11.18 1.50 15.51
CA ASN A 91 11.05 2.26 16.75
C ASN A 91 10.36 1.44 17.86
N VAL A 92 9.27 0.74 17.53
CA VAL A 92 8.54 -0.11 18.47
C VAL A 92 9.41 -1.28 18.92
N THR A 93 10.15 -1.93 18.01
CA THR A 93 11.08 -3.01 18.38
C THR A 93 12.19 -2.51 19.32
N GLN A 94 12.73 -1.31 19.12
CA GLN A 94 13.71 -0.72 20.03
C GLN A 94 13.13 -0.44 21.43
N LYS A 95 11.91 0.12 21.49
CA LYS A 95 11.21 0.34 22.77
C LYS A 95 10.87 -0.97 23.48
N LEU A 96 10.52 -1.99 22.72
CA LEU A 96 10.25 -3.34 23.23
C LEU A 96 11.50 -3.95 23.89
N GLN A 97 12.68 -3.75 23.29
CA GLN A 97 13.96 -4.17 23.90
C GLN A 97 14.26 -3.42 25.20
N ALA A 98 13.80 -2.18 25.34
CA ALA A 98 13.90 -1.38 26.57
C ALA A 98 12.80 -1.69 27.60
N ASN A 99 11.95 -2.70 27.35
CA ASN A 99 10.76 -3.04 28.15
C ASN A 99 9.72 -1.90 28.27
N ASP A 100 9.68 -0.97 27.30
CA ASP A 100 8.62 0.03 27.18
C ASP A 100 7.53 -0.47 26.21
N PHE A 101 6.34 -0.71 26.77
CA PHE A 101 5.17 -1.24 26.04
C PHE A 101 4.11 -0.18 25.75
N SER A 102 4.37 1.09 26.09
CA SER A 102 3.37 2.16 26.04
C SER A 102 2.83 2.41 24.63
N THR A 103 3.68 2.29 23.60
CA THR A 103 3.32 2.54 22.20
C THR A 103 2.87 1.29 21.44
N LEU A 104 2.90 0.11 22.07
CA LEU A 104 2.57 -1.16 21.41
C LEU A 104 1.09 -1.22 20.96
N PRO A 105 0.09 -0.86 21.79
CA PRO A 105 -1.32 -0.93 21.39
C PRO A 105 -1.65 -0.01 20.21
N GLU A 106 -1.09 1.19 20.20
CA GLU A 106 -1.26 2.17 19.11
C GLU A 106 -0.67 1.63 17.80
N ALA A 107 0.55 1.08 17.86
CA ALA A 107 1.22 0.51 16.70
C ALA A 107 0.42 -0.65 16.09
N HIS A 108 -0.10 -1.57 16.92
CA HIS A 108 -0.96 -2.67 16.45
C HIS A 108 -2.24 -2.16 15.78
N ALA A 109 -2.94 -1.22 16.40
CA ALA A 109 -4.17 -0.66 15.84
C ALA A 109 -3.91 0.02 14.49
N CYS A 110 -2.82 0.80 14.39
CA CYS A 110 -2.44 1.49 13.16
C CYS A 110 -2.07 0.51 12.04
N ILE A 111 -1.22 -0.49 12.34
CA ILE A 111 -0.77 -1.48 11.36
C ILE A 111 -1.94 -2.35 10.89
N ALA A 112 -2.82 -2.81 11.78
CA ALA A 112 -3.99 -3.59 11.42
C ALA A 112 -4.95 -2.81 10.51
N GLY A 113 -5.19 -1.53 10.82
CA GLY A 113 -6.01 -0.64 9.98
C GLY A 113 -5.39 -0.42 8.61
N LEU A 114 -4.08 -0.14 8.55
CA LEU A 114 -3.36 0.07 7.29
C LEU A 114 -3.30 -1.20 6.44
N LYS A 115 -3.12 -2.37 7.05
CA LYS A 115 -3.21 -3.65 6.36
C LYS A 115 -4.57 -3.80 5.68
N SER A 116 -5.65 -3.67 6.45
CA SER A 116 -7.03 -3.79 5.92
C SER A 116 -7.29 -2.80 4.77
N LEU A 117 -6.90 -1.53 4.94
CA LEU A 117 -7.10 -0.49 3.94
C LEU A 117 -6.30 -0.78 2.65
N THR A 118 -5.01 -1.07 2.78
CA THR A 118 -4.14 -1.29 1.61
C THR A 118 -4.52 -2.55 0.85
N THR A 119 -4.92 -3.62 1.54
CA THR A 119 -5.42 -4.83 0.87
C THR A 119 -6.76 -4.58 0.19
N SER A 120 -7.69 -3.84 0.81
CA SER A 120 -9.02 -3.58 0.22
C SER A 120 -8.96 -2.70 -1.03
N VAL A 121 -7.97 -1.80 -1.13
CA VAL A 121 -7.76 -0.96 -2.32
C VAL A 121 -7.00 -1.69 -3.43
N THR A 122 -6.24 -2.75 -3.07
CA THR A 122 -5.39 -3.49 -4.02
C THR A 122 -6.05 -4.78 -4.54
N ALA A 123 -6.99 -5.37 -3.78
CA ALA A 123 -7.75 -6.56 -4.14
C ALA A 123 -8.84 -6.25 -5.20
#